data_AF-M6FQ57-F1
#
_entry.id   AF-M6FQ57-F1
#
_cell.length_a   1.000
_cell.length_b   1.000
_cell.length_c   1.000
_cell.angle_alpha   90.00
_cell.angle_beta   90.00
_cell.angle_gamma   90.00
#
_symmetry.space_group_name_H-M   'P 1'
#
loop_
_entity.id
_entity.type
_entity.pdbx_description
1 polymer ?
#
loop_
_entity_poly.entity_id
_entity_poly.type
_entity_poly.pdbx_seq_one_letter_code
_entity_poly.pdbx_strand_id
1 'polypeptide(L)'
;MFFTIEFALSCFIQIKSNIVQNPFSKSIVSFLRSKNVFQRIRKISIYILVSGALVLTNGCERIQNILVEVLGASDKYKAEGNTNLLQPIYSGKDETKEKISISLKEVSAGFRQPTDIQFPPGETEIFLITEQKGKLRWGKVRKNETGTLLTLNVLSVSEQGLLGLAFHPDFAKTENSISITF
;
A
#
# COMPACT_ATOMS: atom_id res chain seq x y z
N MET A 1 -1.91 17.25 -13.89
CA MET A 1 -1.90 18.14 -12.73
C MET A 1 -0.94 17.53 -11.73
N PHE A 2 0.30 18.02 -11.71
CA PHE A 2 1.36 17.51 -10.83
C PHE A 2 1.30 18.28 -9.51
N PHE A 3 1.39 17.57 -8.39
CA PHE A 3 1.59 18.18 -7.08
C PHE A 3 3.02 17.89 -6.62
N THR A 4 3.83 18.94 -6.51
CA THR A 4 5.08 18.93 -5.75
C THR A 4 4.75 19.23 -4.29
N ILE A 5 5.06 18.30 -3.39
CA ILE A 5 4.97 18.50 -1.94
C ILE A 5 6.39 18.82 -1.47
N GLU A 6 6.66 20.10 -1.20
CA GLU A 6 7.82 20.49 -0.41
C GLU A 6 7.49 20.36 1.08
N PHE A 7 8.22 19.50 1.78
CA PHE A 7 8.16 19.38 3.23
C PHE A 7 8.93 20.55 3.86
N ALA A 8 8.23 21.63 4.19
CA ALA A 8 8.77 22.65 5.07
C ALA A 8 8.76 22.13 6.52
N LEU A 9 9.96 22.02 7.08
CA LEU A 9 10.23 21.83 8.50
C LEU A 9 9.49 22.92 9.29
N SER A 10 8.75 22.53 10.33
CA SER A 10 7.94 23.35 11.25
C SER A 10 6.47 23.60 10.86
N CYS A 11 5.59 22.79 11.45
CA CYS A 11 4.16 23.07 11.60
C CYS A 11 3.96 24.33 12.47
N PHE A 12 3.90 25.50 11.83
CA PHE A 12 3.36 26.71 12.46
C PHE A 12 2.01 27.04 11.81
N ILE A 13 0.93 26.61 12.44
CA ILE A 13 -0.41 27.12 12.11
C ILE A 13 -0.51 28.50 12.78
N GLN A 14 -0.40 29.59 12.01
CA GLN A 14 -0.78 30.90 12.49
C GLN A 14 -2.30 31.05 12.41
N ILE A 15 -2.98 31.05 13.56
CA ILE A 15 -4.36 31.50 13.68
C ILE A 15 -4.35 33.00 14.02
N LYS A 16 -4.72 33.85 13.06
CA LYS A 16 -4.99 35.27 13.29
C LYS A 16 -6.45 35.40 13.74
N SER A 17 -6.71 35.65 15.02
CA SER A 17 -8.05 35.99 15.52
C SER A 17 -8.22 37.51 15.63
N ASN A 18 -9.14 38.08 14.85
CA ASN A 18 -9.65 39.44 15.07
C ASN A 18 -10.53 39.42 16.32
N ILE A 19 -10.04 40.01 17.41
CA ILE A 19 -10.80 40.11 18.67
C ILE A 19 -11.65 41.37 18.61
N VAL A 20 -12.96 41.18 18.43
CA VAL A 20 -13.99 42.17 18.77
C VAL A 20 -14.07 42.23 20.30
N GLN A 21 -13.88 43.42 20.87
CA GLN A 21 -13.90 43.64 22.32
C GLN A 21 -15.29 43.33 22.90
N ASN A 22 -15.39 42.33 23.78
CA ASN A 22 -16.59 41.98 24.55
C ASN A 22 -16.24 42.05 26.06
N PRO A 23 -17.04 42.67 26.96
CA PRO A 23 -16.60 43.10 28.29
C PRO A 23 -16.54 42.00 29.36
N PHE A 24 -16.53 40.71 28.97
CA PHE A 24 -16.42 39.57 29.89
C PHE A 24 -14.99 39.25 30.39
N SER A 25 -13.98 40.02 29.95
CA SER A 25 -12.55 39.72 30.19
C SER A 25 -12.01 40.11 31.57
N LYS A 26 -12.72 40.92 32.37
CA LYS A 26 -12.16 41.44 33.63
C LYS A 26 -12.16 40.43 34.79
N SER A 27 -13.03 39.42 34.77
CA SER A 27 -13.15 38.46 35.88
C SER A 27 -12.12 37.32 35.82
N ILE A 28 -11.70 36.91 34.61
CA ILE A 28 -10.76 35.79 34.41
C ILE A 28 -9.30 36.21 34.70
N VAL A 29 -8.96 37.47 34.45
CA VAL A 29 -7.59 37.99 34.63
C VAL A 29 -7.18 38.08 36.10
N SER A 30 -8.12 38.28 37.03
CA SER A 30 -7.80 38.32 38.47
C SER A 30 -7.53 36.93 39.06
N PHE A 31 -8.18 35.89 38.52
CA PHE A 31 -8.02 34.51 38.97
C PHE A 31 -6.65 33.91 38.60
N LEU A 32 -6.04 34.39 37.51
CA LEU A 32 -4.71 33.96 37.05
C LEU A 32 -3.53 34.56 37.84
N ARG A 33 -3.78 35.43 38.83
CA ARG A 33 -2.75 36.11 39.63
C ARG A 33 -2.45 35.40 40.97
N SER A 34 -2.48 34.06 41.01
CA SER A 34 -2.00 33.30 42.17
C SER A 34 -0.69 32.58 41.84
N LYS A 35 0.41 33.00 42.48
CA LYS A 35 1.79 32.55 42.20
C LYS A 35 1.97 31.02 42.26
N ASN A 36 1.17 30.31 43.07
CA ASN A 36 1.29 28.85 43.25
C ASN A 36 0.61 28.05 42.13
N VAL A 37 -0.41 28.61 41.47
CA VAL A 37 -1.11 27.96 40.35
C VAL A 37 -0.26 28.02 39.09
N PHE A 38 0.43 29.15 38.85
CA PHE A 38 1.32 29.34 37.70
C PHE A 38 2.49 28.35 37.68
N GLN A 39 3.11 28.07 38.83
CA GLN A 39 4.20 27.08 38.90
C GLN A 39 3.73 25.64 38.64
N ARG A 40 2.53 25.28 39.08
CA ARG A 40 1.95 23.96 38.86
C ARG A 40 1.57 23.73 37.39
N ILE A 41 1.00 24.76 36.75
CA ILE A 41 0.71 24.77 35.30
C ILE A 41 2.00 24.67 34.48
N ARG A 42 3.07 25.39 34.86
CA ARG A 42 4.36 25.33 34.16
C ARG A 42 4.98 23.93 34.18
N LYS A 43 4.92 23.22 35.32
CA LYS A 43 5.44 21.84 35.42
C LYS A 43 4.61 20.86 34.57
N ILE A 44 3.28 20.94 34.62
CA ILE A 44 2.39 20.09 33.81
C ILE A 44 2.63 20.34 32.30
N SER A 45 2.79 21.60 31.90
CA SER A 45 3.09 21.97 30.51
C SER A 45 4.40 21.38 30.00
N ILE A 46 5.44 21.33 30.85
CA ILE A 46 6.73 20.69 30.49
C ILE A 46 6.57 19.18 30.32
N TYR A 47 5.83 18.50 31.22
CA TYR A 47 5.60 17.05 31.08
C TYR A 47 4.82 16.70 29.80
N ILE A 48 3.81 17.49 29.44
CA ILE A 48 3.04 17.30 28.20
C ILE A 48 3.92 17.53 26.96
N LEU A 49 4.78 18.55 26.98
CA LEU A 49 5.72 18.81 25.88
C LEU A 49 6.75 17.68 25.71
N VAL A 50 7.27 17.15 26.82
CA VAL A 50 8.24 16.03 26.80
C VAL A 50 7.58 14.72 26.37
N SER A 51 6.36 14.41 26.84
CA SER A 51 5.62 13.23 26.37
C SER A 51 5.22 13.35 24.90
N GLY A 52 4.83 14.54 24.45
CA GLY A 52 4.54 14.81 23.04
C GLY A 52 5.77 14.60 22.16
N ALA A 53 6.94 15.07 22.58
CA ALA A 53 8.20 14.87 21.87
C ALA A 53 8.62 13.38 21.80
N LEU A 54 8.35 12.60 22.85
CA LEU A 54 8.67 11.16 22.88
C LEU A 54 7.77 10.34 21.94
N VAL A 55 6.50 10.74 21.78
CA VAL A 55 5.57 10.13 20.81
C VAL A 55 5.96 10.46 19.37
N LEU A 56 6.46 11.68 19.12
CA LEU A 56 6.86 12.13 17.79
C LEU A 56 8.14 11.45 17.26
N THR A 57 9.02 10.95 18.14
CA THR A 57 10.29 10.31 17.72
C THR A 57 10.14 8.82 17.40
N ASN A 58 9.16 8.12 17.96
CA ASN A 58 8.96 6.68 17.75
C ASN A 58 7.63 6.31 17.08
N GLY A 59 6.75 7.28 16.80
CA GLY A 59 5.39 7.04 16.30
C GLY A 59 5.17 7.26 14.80
N CYS A 60 6.18 7.74 14.07
CA CYS A 60 6.02 8.20 12.68
C CYS A 60 5.63 7.06 11.73
N GLU A 61 6.26 5.89 11.87
CA GLU A 61 5.93 4.70 11.05
C GLU A 61 4.51 4.18 11.34
N ARG A 62 4.07 4.22 12.59
CA ARG A 62 2.71 3.81 12.99
C ARG A 62 1.65 4.74 12.40
N ILE A 63 1.89 6.06 12.45
CA ILE A 63 0.96 7.04 11.90
C ILE A 63 0.92 6.94 10.37
N GLN A 64 2.06 6.72 9.72
CA GLN A 64 2.13 6.54 8.27
C GLN A 64 1.35 5.30 7.82
N ASN A 65 1.51 4.16 8.49
CA ASN A 65 0.78 2.93 8.15
C ASN A 65 -0.73 3.10 8.35
N ILE A 66 -1.15 3.74 9.46
CA ILE A 66 -2.56 4.06 9.69
C ILE A 66 -3.08 5.03 8.63
N LEU A 67 -2.29 6.02 8.20
CA LEU A 67 -2.70 6.94 7.14
C LEU A 67 -2.88 6.20 5.80
N VAL A 68 -1.98 5.29 5.43
CA VAL A 68 -2.07 4.53 4.17
C VAL A 68 -3.26 3.57 4.19
N GLU A 69 -3.53 2.93 5.33
CA GLU A 69 -4.68 2.05 5.54
C GLU A 69 -6.01 2.83 5.51
N VAL A 70 -6.10 3.95 6.23
CA VAL A 70 -7.32 4.77 6.35
C VAL A 70 -7.59 5.63 5.11
N LEU A 71 -6.56 6.16 4.45
CA LEU A 71 -6.70 6.96 3.23
C LEU A 71 -6.79 6.11 1.96
N GLY A 72 -6.72 4.77 2.09
CA GLY A 72 -7.32 3.87 1.12
C GLY A 72 -6.55 3.74 -0.20
N ALA A 73 -5.23 3.56 -0.14
CA ALA A 73 -4.47 3.12 -1.31
C ALA A 73 -4.54 1.60 -1.52
N SER A 74 -4.69 0.80 -0.45
CA SER A 74 -4.53 -0.67 -0.52
C SER A 74 -5.60 -1.38 -1.37
N ASP A 75 -6.87 -0.98 -1.25
CA ASP A 75 -7.97 -1.88 -1.68
C ASP A 75 -8.57 -1.55 -3.05
N LYS A 76 -8.04 -0.53 -3.74
CA LYS A 76 -8.66 -0.01 -4.96
C LYS A 76 -7.72 0.09 -6.16
N TYR A 77 -6.72 -0.77 -6.23
CA TYR A 77 -6.01 -1.01 -7.47
C TYR A 77 -6.96 -1.66 -8.47
N LYS A 78 -7.39 -0.86 -9.45
CA LYS A 78 -8.03 -1.34 -10.66
C LYS A 78 -7.03 -1.20 -11.79
N ALA A 79 -6.94 -2.20 -12.65
CA ALA A 79 -6.19 -2.06 -13.90
C ALA A 79 -6.78 -0.86 -14.66
N GLU A 80 -5.94 0.12 -14.97
CA GLU A 80 -6.34 1.29 -15.75
C GLU A 80 -6.42 0.91 -17.24
N GLY A 81 -7.42 1.44 -17.95
CA GLY A 81 -7.57 1.28 -19.39
C GLY A 81 -8.55 0.19 -19.84
N ASN A 82 -8.90 0.23 -21.13
CA ASN A 82 -9.70 -0.80 -21.79
C ASN A 82 -8.76 -1.85 -22.38
N THR A 83 -8.87 -3.11 -21.94
CA THR A 83 -8.01 -4.23 -22.38
C THR A 83 -8.02 -4.43 -23.89
N ASN A 84 -9.10 -4.07 -24.59
CA ASN A 84 -9.23 -4.20 -26.05
C ASN A 84 -8.59 -3.04 -26.83
N LEU A 85 -8.14 -1.98 -26.14
CA LEU A 85 -7.59 -0.77 -26.75
C LEU A 85 -6.18 -0.45 -26.24
N LEU A 86 -5.51 -1.41 -25.58
CA LEU A 86 -4.14 -1.22 -25.11
C LEU A 86 -3.20 -1.13 -26.32
N GLN A 87 -2.67 0.07 -26.54
CA GLN A 87 -1.64 0.33 -27.55
C GLN A 87 -0.31 0.64 -26.86
N PRO A 88 0.82 0.13 -27.40
CA PRO A 88 2.14 0.45 -26.86
C PRO A 88 2.43 1.94 -27.02
N ILE A 89 2.82 2.59 -25.92
CA ILE A 89 3.30 3.97 -25.93
C ILE A 89 4.83 3.93 -25.93
N TYR A 90 5.43 4.46 -26.98
CA TYR A 90 6.88 4.60 -27.12
C TYR A 90 7.26 6.03 -26.75
N SER A 91 8.11 6.22 -25.74
CA SER A 91 8.51 7.55 -25.25
C SER A 91 10.03 7.65 -25.06
N GLY A 92 10.55 8.88 -25.09
CA GLY A 92 11.97 9.15 -24.87
C GLY A 92 12.86 8.53 -25.96
N LYS A 93 13.88 7.76 -25.55
CA LYS A 93 14.83 7.14 -26.50
C LYS A 93 14.17 6.11 -27.43
N ASP A 94 13.02 5.58 -27.04
CA ASP A 94 12.30 4.55 -27.81
C ASP A 94 11.43 5.13 -28.92
N GLU A 95 11.21 6.46 -28.96
CA GLU A 95 10.43 7.11 -30.03
C GLU A 95 11.05 6.92 -31.42
N THR A 96 12.39 6.84 -31.46
CA THR A 96 13.19 6.72 -32.70
C THR A 96 13.50 5.28 -33.06
N LYS A 97 13.18 4.32 -32.19
CA LYS A 97 13.39 2.90 -32.46
C LYS A 97 12.29 2.36 -33.36
N GLU A 98 12.59 1.26 -34.05
CA GLU A 98 11.59 0.51 -34.81
C GLU A 98 10.46 0.04 -33.87
N LYS A 99 9.22 0.31 -34.29
CA LYS A 99 8.03 0.02 -33.48
C LYS A 99 7.54 -1.39 -33.82
N ILE A 100 7.50 -2.25 -32.81
CA ILE A 100 7.01 -3.61 -32.96
C ILE A 100 5.48 -3.62 -32.73
N SER A 101 4.75 -4.27 -33.62
CA SER A 101 3.31 -4.48 -33.43
C SER A 101 3.10 -5.57 -32.38
N ILE A 102 2.47 -5.21 -31.26
CA ILE A 102 2.18 -6.11 -30.14
C ILE A 102 0.67 -6.07 -29.90
N SER A 103 0.06 -7.24 -29.77
CA SER A 103 -1.35 -7.39 -29.41
C SER A 103 -1.48 -8.20 -28.14
N LEU A 104 -2.37 -7.78 -27.23
CA LEU A 104 -2.71 -8.53 -26.04
C LEU A 104 -3.98 -9.33 -26.29
N LYS A 105 -3.98 -10.60 -25.85
CA LYS A 105 -5.14 -11.47 -25.90
C LYS A 105 -5.37 -12.06 -24.51
N GLU A 106 -6.59 -11.97 -24.03
CA GLU A 106 -6.98 -12.61 -22.78
C GLU A 106 -6.83 -14.14 -22.89
N VAL A 107 -6.09 -14.74 -21.95
CA VAL A 107 -5.86 -16.18 -21.88
C VAL A 107 -6.72 -16.85 -20.81
N SER A 108 -6.96 -16.15 -19.70
CA SER A 108 -7.81 -16.57 -18.58
C SER A 108 -8.11 -15.38 -17.66
N ALA A 109 -9.17 -15.47 -16.84
CA ALA A 109 -9.62 -14.41 -15.94
C ALA A 109 -10.23 -14.97 -14.65
N GLY A 110 -10.57 -14.07 -13.71
CA GLY A 110 -11.21 -14.42 -12.44
C GLY A 110 -10.24 -14.73 -11.28
N PHE A 111 -8.97 -14.34 -11.42
CA PHE A 111 -7.96 -14.41 -10.36
C PHE A 111 -7.95 -13.11 -9.54
N ARG A 112 -7.72 -13.23 -8.22
CA ARG A 112 -7.74 -12.09 -7.30
C ARG A 112 -6.34 -11.81 -6.78
N GLN A 113 -5.83 -10.61 -7.05
CA GLN A 113 -4.48 -10.19 -6.65
C GLN A 113 -3.41 -11.25 -7.01
N PRO A 114 -3.32 -11.63 -8.30
CA PRO A 114 -2.33 -12.62 -8.73
C PRO A 114 -0.92 -12.06 -8.51
N THR A 115 -0.03 -12.86 -7.93
CA THR A 115 1.36 -12.48 -7.62
C THR A 115 2.38 -13.17 -8.54
N ASP A 116 2.07 -14.38 -9.00
CA ASP A 116 2.93 -15.15 -9.90
C ASP A 116 2.09 -16.08 -10.80
N ILE A 117 2.64 -16.43 -11.96
CA ILE A 117 2.10 -17.41 -12.89
C ILE A 117 3.23 -18.29 -13.42
N GLN A 118 3.05 -19.61 -13.34
CA GLN A 118 4.05 -20.58 -13.78
C GLN A 118 3.41 -21.73 -14.55
N PHE A 119 4.12 -22.23 -15.55
CA PHE A 119 3.72 -23.41 -16.31
C PHE A 119 4.54 -24.62 -15.84
N PRO A 120 3.90 -25.75 -15.46
CA PRO A 120 4.63 -26.95 -15.13
C PRO A 120 5.53 -27.40 -16.29
N PRO A 121 6.79 -27.80 -16.04
CA PRO A 121 7.66 -28.31 -17.11
C PRO A 121 7.03 -29.48 -17.87
N GLY A 122 6.93 -29.36 -19.19
CA GLY A 122 6.33 -30.37 -20.06
C GLY A 122 4.81 -30.25 -20.26
N GLU A 123 4.14 -29.32 -19.57
CA GLU A 123 2.72 -29.03 -19.72
C GLU A 123 2.51 -27.68 -20.43
N THR A 124 1.53 -27.61 -21.32
CA THR A 124 1.26 -26.40 -22.13
C THR A 124 -0.18 -25.90 -22.03
N GLU A 125 -1.09 -26.75 -21.55
CA GLU A 125 -2.49 -26.39 -21.38
C GLU A 125 -2.79 -25.88 -19.97
N ILE A 126 -2.01 -26.25 -18.96
CA ILE A 126 -2.27 -25.92 -17.55
C ILE A 126 -1.21 -24.94 -17.04
N PHE A 127 -1.66 -23.96 -16.26
CA PHE A 127 -0.80 -23.06 -15.50
C PHE A 127 -1.23 -23.03 -14.04
N LEU A 128 -0.30 -22.64 -13.17
CA LEU A 128 -0.54 -22.34 -11.77
C LEU A 128 -0.44 -20.83 -11.55
N ILE A 129 -1.32 -20.30 -10.69
CA ILE A 129 -1.32 -18.89 -10.26
C ILE A 129 -1.33 -18.84 -8.73
N THR A 130 -0.49 -17.99 -8.17
CA THR A 130 -0.56 -17.60 -6.76
C THR A 130 -1.42 -16.35 -6.60
N GLU A 131 -2.32 -16.35 -5.64
CA GLU A 131 -3.07 -15.16 -5.20
C GLU A 131 -2.52 -14.71 -3.85
N GLN A 132 -2.25 -13.41 -3.70
CA GLN A 132 -1.60 -12.82 -2.52
C GLN A 132 -2.19 -13.29 -1.18
N LYS A 133 -3.50 -13.54 -1.11
CA LYS A 133 -4.20 -14.02 0.08
C LYS A 133 -4.06 -15.52 0.36
N GLY A 134 -3.01 -16.16 -0.15
CA GLY A 134 -2.64 -17.54 0.20
C GLY A 134 -3.27 -18.62 -0.66
N LYS A 135 -3.84 -18.32 -1.83
CA LYS A 135 -4.41 -19.36 -2.71
C LYS A 135 -3.46 -19.70 -3.84
N LEU A 136 -3.18 -20.98 -4.00
CA LEU A 136 -2.58 -21.54 -5.20
C LEU A 136 -3.69 -22.13 -6.06
N ARG A 137 -3.87 -21.59 -7.26
CA ARG A 137 -4.92 -21.98 -8.21
C ARG A 137 -4.31 -22.58 -9.46
N TRP A 138 -5.07 -23.42 -10.14
CA TRP A 138 -4.75 -23.87 -11.49
C TRP A 138 -5.76 -23.31 -12.47
N GLY A 139 -5.35 -23.13 -13.72
CA GLY A 139 -6.23 -22.76 -14.82
C GLY A 139 -5.77 -23.39 -16.13
N LYS A 140 -6.68 -23.49 -17.10
CA LYS A 140 -6.37 -23.96 -18.44
C LYS A 140 -6.27 -22.82 -19.45
N VAL A 141 -5.26 -22.88 -20.31
CA VAL A 141 -5.03 -21.92 -21.40
C VAL A 141 -6.22 -21.96 -22.37
N ARG A 142 -6.83 -20.81 -22.66
CA ARG A 142 -7.96 -20.65 -23.61
C ARG A 142 -9.23 -21.45 -23.26
N LYS A 143 -9.29 -22.06 -22.07
CA LYS A 143 -10.46 -22.73 -21.53
C LYS A 143 -10.86 -21.95 -20.27
N ASN A 144 -12.15 -21.76 -20.04
CA ASN A 144 -12.62 -21.06 -18.83
C ASN A 144 -12.65 -22.00 -17.60
N GLU A 145 -11.70 -22.93 -17.53
CA GLU A 145 -11.60 -23.93 -16.47
C GLU A 145 -10.53 -23.49 -15.47
N THR A 146 -10.92 -23.36 -14.20
CA THR A 146 -10.00 -23.03 -13.12
C THR A 146 -10.39 -23.80 -11.86
N GLY A 147 -9.42 -23.97 -10.95
CA GLY A 147 -9.65 -24.60 -9.65
C GLY A 147 -8.66 -24.11 -8.60
N THR A 148 -8.89 -24.52 -7.36
CA THR A 148 -7.95 -24.26 -6.25
C THR A 148 -7.17 -25.54 -5.99
N LEU A 149 -5.84 -25.45 -5.97
CA LEU A 149 -4.95 -26.57 -5.65
C LEU A 149 -4.63 -26.60 -4.16
N LEU A 150 -4.32 -25.43 -3.59
CA LEU A 150 -3.93 -25.30 -2.18
C LEU A 150 -4.40 -23.96 -1.62
N THR A 151 -4.74 -23.93 -0.33
CA THR A 151 -5.01 -22.70 0.42
C THR A 151 -4.14 -22.70 1.66
N LEU A 152 -3.38 -21.63 1.81
CA LEU A 152 -2.42 -21.40 2.88
C LEU A 152 -2.91 -20.23 3.74
N ASN A 153 -2.72 -20.35 5.05
CA ASN A 153 -2.96 -19.23 5.95
C ASN A 153 -1.71 -18.35 5.99
N VAL A 154 -1.76 -17.22 5.30
CA VAL A 154 -0.63 -16.29 5.16
C VAL A 154 -0.99 -14.92 5.70
N LEU A 155 0.00 -14.18 6.21
CA LEU A 155 -0.16 -12.77 6.49
C LEU A 155 -0.24 -12.02 5.15
N SER A 156 -1.27 -11.21 4.94
CA SER A 156 -1.55 -10.59 3.63
C SER A 156 -1.73 -9.07 3.73
N VAL A 157 -0.74 -8.38 4.30
CA VAL A 157 -0.74 -6.91 4.47
C VAL A 157 0.29 -6.29 3.53
N SER A 158 -0.13 -5.33 2.70
CA SER A 158 0.71 -4.65 1.71
C SER A 158 1.40 -5.64 0.77
N GLU A 159 2.74 -5.73 0.78
CA GLU A 159 3.53 -6.65 -0.05
C GLU A 159 3.67 -8.05 0.58
N GLN A 160 3.10 -8.29 1.76
CA GLN A 160 3.09 -9.63 2.36
C GLN A 160 2.02 -10.49 1.73
N GLY A 161 2.29 -11.79 1.61
CA GLY A 161 1.29 -12.74 1.15
C GLY A 161 1.90 -14.02 0.64
N LEU A 162 1.22 -14.65 -0.30
CA LEU A 162 1.79 -15.68 -1.15
C LEU A 162 2.36 -15.00 -2.40
N LEU A 163 3.67 -14.99 -2.56
CA LEU A 163 4.36 -14.14 -3.54
C LEU A 163 4.80 -14.87 -4.80
N GLY A 164 5.07 -16.16 -4.71
CA GLY A 164 5.48 -16.91 -5.90
C GLY A 164 5.60 -18.39 -5.69
N LEU A 165 5.86 -19.09 -6.79
CA LEU A 165 6.09 -20.52 -6.81
C LEU A 165 7.19 -20.89 -7.80
N ALA A 166 7.85 -22.02 -7.58
CA ALA A 166 8.80 -22.58 -8.53
C ALA A 166 8.65 -24.10 -8.60
N PHE A 167 8.74 -24.64 -9.82
CA PHE A 167 8.87 -26.08 -10.02
C PHE A 167 10.33 -26.50 -9.85
N HIS A 168 10.56 -27.66 -9.24
CA HIS A 168 11.89 -28.24 -9.22
C HIS A 168 12.41 -28.48 -10.67
N PRO A 169 13.71 -28.30 -10.96
CA PRO A 169 14.23 -28.52 -12.31
C PRO A 169 13.95 -29.92 -12.88
N ASP A 170 13.87 -30.94 -12.01
CA ASP A 170 13.54 -32.33 -12.36
C ASP A 170 12.07 -32.70 -12.09
N PHE A 171 11.16 -31.70 -12.07
CA PHE A 171 9.73 -31.89 -11.82
C PHE A 171 9.07 -32.92 -12.74
N ALA A 172 9.46 -32.92 -14.02
CA ALA A 172 8.90 -33.86 -15.01
C ALA A 172 9.54 -35.26 -14.97
N LYS A 173 10.68 -35.43 -14.29
CA LYS A 173 11.49 -36.65 -14.38
C LYS A 173 11.40 -37.53 -13.14
N THR A 174 11.48 -36.94 -11.94
CA THR A 174 11.73 -37.72 -10.72
C THR A 174 11.14 -37.10 -9.45
N GLU A 175 11.08 -35.77 -9.33
CA GLU A 175 10.64 -35.11 -8.10
C GLU A 175 9.46 -34.17 -8.33
N ASN A 176 8.26 -34.59 -7.95
CA ASN A 176 7.04 -33.80 -8.09
C ASN A 176 6.92 -32.74 -6.97
N SER A 177 7.93 -31.89 -6.82
CA SER A 177 8.01 -30.87 -5.77
C SER A 177 7.80 -29.46 -6.33
N ILE A 178 7.06 -28.66 -5.57
CA ILE A 178 6.77 -27.25 -5.86
C ILE A 178 7.24 -26.44 -4.64
N SER A 179 8.13 -25.47 -4.87
CA SER A 179 8.56 -24.51 -3.85
C SER A 179 7.64 -23.31 -3.86
N ILE A 180 7.36 -22.75 -2.68
CA ILE A 180 6.43 -21.62 -2.49
C ILE A 180 7.16 -20.51 -1.74
N THR A 181 6.93 -19.26 -2.13
CA THR A 181 7.52 -18.05 -1.52
C THR A 181 6.44 -17.16 -0.92
N PHE A 182 6.72 -16.54 0.23
CA PHE A 182 5.83 -15.65 0.99
C PHE A 182 6.45 -14.27 1.21
#